data_AF-A0A6N7HJW3-F1
#
_entry.id   AF-A0A6N7HJW3-F1
#
_cell.length_a   1.000
_cell.length_b   1.000
_cell.length_c   1.000
_cell.angle_alpha   90.00
_cell.angle_beta   90.00
_cell.angle_gamma   90.00
#
_symmetry.space_group_name_H-M   'P 1'
#
loop_
_entity.id
_entity.type
_entity.pdbx_description
1 polymer ?
#
loop_
_entity_poly.entity_id
_entity_poly.type
_entity_poly.pdbx_seq_one_letter_code
_entity_poly.pdbx_strand_id
1 'polypeptide(L)'
;MSSDAEQQTRVSPCTAGYHPVVLCSDGALGAPGRAPFDRIIATCGIDRVPTDWITQLAPAGAILANVSKGIVLLRDTDTTSARAVSGRFLGGAGFMPLRSDSQHYTPRSPVTDVLHATGGPGPNATDTAADATVAGPDMTTTVITHPQLDREFALAAFLTGLLADRSQLVYTHAGADPTGPVNSYRWLHPATGSWARVDLPNPTNQQPGQLTATVRQAGSRRLWDELQPALHAWHRASRPDLTHWGLTVTDTGHHQLWLDEPTATVANLR
;
A
#
# COMPACT_ATOMS: atom_id res chain seq x y z
N MET A 1 -24.63 -6.39 -7.55
CA MET A 1 -25.08 -6.07 -6.18
C MET A 1 -25.08 -4.54 -5.93
N SER A 2 -25.76 -3.71 -6.74
CA SER A 2 -25.63 -2.22 -6.61
C SER A 2 -26.94 -1.44 -6.50
N SER A 3 -28.13 -2.01 -6.69
CA SER A 3 -29.40 -1.24 -6.63
C SER A 3 -29.75 -0.76 -5.22
N ASP A 4 -29.47 -1.57 -4.20
CA ASP A 4 -30.01 -1.36 -2.86
C ASP A 4 -29.21 -0.33 -2.05
N ALA A 5 -27.88 -0.33 -2.22
CA ALA A 5 -27.02 0.68 -1.59
C ALA A 5 -27.27 2.08 -2.18
N GLU A 6 -27.54 2.17 -3.48
CA GLU A 6 -27.88 3.41 -4.18
C GLU A 6 -29.20 4.00 -3.68
N GLN A 7 -30.24 3.17 -3.55
CA GLN A 7 -31.54 3.61 -3.02
C GLN A 7 -31.40 4.09 -1.56
N GLN A 8 -30.69 3.34 -0.71
CA GLN A 8 -30.49 3.73 0.70
C GLN A 8 -29.73 5.06 0.85
N THR A 9 -28.74 5.30 -0.02
CA THR A 9 -27.92 6.53 -0.02
C THR A 9 -28.72 7.77 -0.45
N ARG A 10 -29.75 7.62 -1.31
CA ARG A 10 -30.59 8.75 -1.74
C ARG A 10 -31.66 9.14 -0.71
N VAL A 11 -32.22 8.16 0.00
CA VAL A 11 -33.35 8.40 0.92
C VAL A 11 -32.90 9.05 2.21
N SER A 12 -31.77 8.62 2.79
CA SER A 12 -31.35 9.03 4.14
C SER A 12 -30.97 10.53 4.27
N PRO A 13 -30.28 11.17 3.31
CA PRO A 13 -29.96 12.60 3.37
C PRO A 13 -31.19 13.49 3.16
N CYS A 14 -32.12 13.07 2.29
CA CYS A 14 -33.33 13.84 2.00
C CYS A 14 -34.23 13.95 3.24
N THR A 15 -34.31 12.89 4.04
CA THR A 15 -35.03 12.92 5.33
C THR A 15 -34.39 13.85 6.37
N ALA A 16 -33.10 14.17 6.21
CA ALA A 16 -32.37 15.12 7.06
C ALA A 16 -32.34 16.56 6.48
N GLY A 17 -33.07 16.82 5.39
CA GLY A 17 -33.12 18.15 4.74
C GLY A 17 -31.94 18.46 3.83
N TYR A 18 -31.07 17.48 3.55
CA TYR A 18 -29.96 17.62 2.61
C TYR A 18 -30.35 17.06 1.24
N HIS A 19 -29.97 17.79 0.18
CA HIS A 19 -30.27 17.41 -1.20
C HIS A 19 -28.98 17.25 -2.02
N PRO A 20 -28.09 16.30 -1.66
CA PRO A 20 -26.88 16.06 -2.42
C PRO A 20 -27.23 15.53 -3.81
N VAL A 21 -26.44 15.93 -4.82
CA VAL A 21 -26.47 15.25 -6.10
C VAL A 21 -25.73 13.93 -5.95
N VAL A 22 -26.42 12.84 -6.27
CA VAL A 22 -25.83 11.50 -6.35
C VAL A 22 -25.66 11.10 -7.82
N LEU A 23 -24.44 10.70 -8.19
CA LEU A 23 -24.10 10.15 -9.50
C LEU A 23 -23.76 8.67 -9.33
N CYS A 24 -24.33 7.81 -10.20
CA CYS A 24 -23.93 6.42 -10.29
C CYS A 24 -22.94 6.30 -11.46
N SER A 25 -21.65 6.41 -11.13
CA SER A 25 -20.55 6.37 -12.07
C SER A 25 -19.28 5.88 -11.37
N ASP A 26 -18.25 5.60 -12.16
CA ASP A 26 -16.92 5.33 -11.61
C ASP A 26 -16.37 6.58 -10.91
N GLY A 27 -16.08 6.47 -9.62
CA GLY A 27 -15.55 7.57 -8.81
C GLY A 27 -14.14 7.99 -9.21
N ALA A 28 -13.36 7.13 -9.88
CA ALA A 28 -12.04 7.48 -10.39
C ALA A 28 -12.11 8.56 -11.47
N LEU A 29 -13.17 8.56 -12.29
CA LEU A 29 -13.41 9.55 -13.35
C LEU A 29 -13.93 10.90 -12.80
N GLY A 30 -14.25 10.96 -11.51
CA GLY A 30 -14.85 12.14 -10.90
C GLY A 30 -16.22 12.49 -11.49
N ALA A 31 -16.47 13.79 -11.66
CA ALA A 31 -17.71 14.32 -12.20
C ALA A 31 -17.42 15.59 -13.03
N PRO A 32 -16.85 15.46 -14.25
CA PRO A 32 -16.32 16.58 -15.02
C PRO A 32 -17.37 17.65 -15.34
N GLY A 33 -18.64 17.26 -15.55
CA GLY A 33 -19.74 18.20 -15.78
C GLY A 33 -20.14 19.08 -14.57
N ARG A 34 -19.50 18.88 -13.41
CA ARG A 34 -19.67 19.71 -12.20
C ARG A 34 -18.37 20.30 -11.68
N ALA A 35 -17.25 20.04 -12.35
CA ALA A 35 -15.98 20.69 -12.06
C ALA A 35 -16.09 22.21 -12.34
N PRO A 36 -15.27 23.05 -11.70
CA PRO A 36 -14.22 22.68 -10.74
C PRO A 36 -14.72 22.46 -9.31
N PHE A 37 -14.00 21.65 -8.51
CA PHE A 37 -14.31 21.36 -7.11
C PHE A 37 -13.34 22.05 -6.15
N ASP A 38 -13.85 22.73 -5.12
CA ASP A 38 -13.02 23.24 -4.03
C ASP A 38 -12.41 22.10 -3.20
N ARG A 39 -13.15 21.02 -3.01
CA ARG A 39 -12.75 19.87 -2.20
C ARG A 39 -13.17 18.58 -2.88
N ILE A 40 -12.24 17.64 -2.97
CA ILE A 40 -12.50 16.26 -3.37
C ILE A 40 -12.16 15.39 -2.16
N ILE A 41 -13.14 14.63 -1.67
CA ILE A 41 -12.98 13.76 -0.50
C ILE A 41 -13.29 12.34 -0.93
N ALA A 42 -12.27 11.47 -0.88
CA ALA A 42 -12.43 10.05 -1.20
C ALA A 42 -12.66 9.25 0.09
N THR A 43 -13.86 8.69 0.23
CA THR A 43 -14.24 7.80 1.34
C THR A 43 -13.97 6.32 1.01
N CYS A 44 -12.99 6.07 0.14
CA CYS A 44 -12.50 4.76 -0.27
C CYS A 44 -10.97 4.78 -0.38
N GLY A 45 -10.36 3.61 -0.36
CA GLY A 45 -8.92 3.43 -0.52
C GLY A 45 -8.54 3.35 -2.00
N ILE A 46 -7.49 4.06 -2.39
CA ILE A 46 -6.96 4.07 -3.76
C ILE A 46 -5.48 3.70 -3.75
N ASP A 47 -4.98 3.13 -4.86
CA ASP A 47 -3.56 2.82 -5.01
C ASP A 47 -2.80 4.01 -5.63
N ARG A 48 -3.48 4.76 -6.49
CA ARG A 48 -3.00 5.98 -7.15
C ARG A 48 -4.10 7.04 -7.14
N VAL A 49 -3.72 8.31 -6.98
CA VAL A 49 -4.62 9.45 -7.12
C VAL A 49 -4.99 9.60 -8.59
N PRO A 50 -6.29 9.51 -8.96
CA PRO A 50 -6.72 9.72 -10.34
C PRO A 50 -6.36 11.12 -10.85
N THR A 51 -5.83 11.19 -12.07
CA THR A 51 -5.53 12.46 -12.75
C THR A 51 -6.78 13.29 -13.00
N ASP A 52 -7.93 12.64 -13.21
CA ASP A 52 -9.25 13.28 -13.29
C ASP A 52 -9.57 14.14 -12.06
N TRP A 53 -9.16 13.73 -10.86
CA TRP A 53 -9.40 14.53 -9.65
C TRP A 53 -8.55 15.81 -9.66
N ILE A 54 -7.32 15.74 -10.16
CA ILE A 54 -6.41 16.88 -10.24
C ILE A 54 -6.90 17.88 -11.29
N THR A 55 -7.32 17.40 -12.46
CA THR A 55 -7.84 18.25 -13.54
C THR A 55 -9.16 18.92 -13.16
N GLN A 56 -10.02 18.25 -12.38
CA GLN A 56 -11.31 18.77 -11.92
C GLN A 56 -11.23 19.63 -10.65
N LEU A 57 -10.04 19.82 -10.07
CA LEU A 57 -9.88 20.62 -8.86
C LEU A 57 -9.96 22.12 -9.17
N ALA A 58 -10.54 22.93 -8.29
CA ALA A 58 -10.47 24.39 -8.37
C ALA A 58 -9.05 24.89 -8.03
N PRO A 59 -8.65 26.10 -8.47
CA PRO A 59 -7.47 26.77 -7.93
C PRO A 59 -7.56 26.84 -6.39
N ALA A 60 -6.45 26.57 -5.69
CA ALA A 60 -6.41 26.44 -4.22
C ALA A 60 -7.37 25.36 -3.63
N GLY A 61 -7.89 24.46 -4.46
CA GLY A 61 -8.66 23.31 -4.01
C GLY A 61 -7.79 22.29 -3.27
N ALA A 62 -8.45 21.32 -2.62
CA ALA A 62 -7.76 20.26 -1.90
C ALA A 62 -8.39 18.88 -2.14
N ILE A 63 -7.53 17.86 -2.15
CA ILE A 63 -7.92 16.45 -2.23
C ILE A 63 -7.58 15.79 -0.90
N LEU A 64 -8.57 15.18 -0.24
CA LEU A 64 -8.39 14.35 0.94
C LEU A 64 -8.70 12.89 0.55
N ALA A 65 -7.70 12.02 0.58
CA ALA A 65 -7.85 10.64 0.13
C ALA A 65 -7.09 9.65 1.02
N ASN A 66 -7.52 8.40 1.03
CA ASN A 66 -6.76 7.29 1.60
C ASN A 66 -5.96 6.60 0.48
N VAL A 67 -4.65 6.85 0.40
CA VAL A 67 -3.77 6.21 -0.58
C VAL A 67 -3.03 5.05 0.08
N SER A 68 -3.19 3.84 -0.44
CA SER A 68 -2.71 2.57 0.13
C SER A 68 -3.28 2.27 1.54
N LYS A 69 -2.76 2.98 2.55
CA LYS A 69 -3.17 2.94 3.97
C LYS A 69 -3.00 4.29 4.68
N GLY A 70 -2.55 5.33 3.99
CA GLY A 70 -2.32 6.64 4.56
C GLY A 70 -3.39 7.63 4.11
N ILE A 71 -3.94 8.40 5.05
CA ILE A 71 -4.77 9.57 4.73
C ILE A 71 -3.83 10.69 4.30
N VAL A 72 -4.00 11.25 3.12
CA VAL A 72 -3.19 12.35 2.57
C VAL A 72 -4.07 13.54 2.24
N LEU A 73 -3.60 14.75 2.57
CA LEU A 73 -4.21 16.00 2.15
C LEU A 73 -3.32 16.68 1.12
N LEU A 74 -3.75 16.67 -0.13
CA LEU A 74 -3.03 17.23 -1.27
C LEU A 74 -3.63 18.59 -1.64
N ARG A 75 -2.77 19.57 -1.90
CA ARG A 75 -3.15 20.91 -2.35
C ARG A 75 -2.38 21.29 -3.59
N ASP A 76 -2.98 22.11 -4.44
CA ASP A 76 -2.31 22.66 -5.62
C ASP A 76 -0.96 23.30 -5.24
N THR A 77 0.10 23.00 -5.99
CA THR A 77 1.46 23.50 -5.73
C THR A 77 1.72 24.87 -6.37
N ASP A 78 0.77 25.43 -7.11
CA ASP A 78 0.85 26.75 -7.75
C ASP A 78 2.08 26.90 -8.67
N THR A 79 2.49 25.81 -9.33
CA THR A 79 3.67 25.75 -10.20
C THR A 79 3.31 25.99 -11.67
N THR A 80 4.12 26.77 -12.37
CA THR A 80 3.83 27.37 -13.69
C THR A 80 3.94 26.45 -14.91
N SER A 81 4.37 25.18 -14.76
CA SER A 81 4.68 24.30 -15.91
C SER A 81 3.74 23.11 -16.10
N ALA A 82 3.25 22.49 -15.02
CA ALA A 82 2.28 21.41 -15.04
C ALA A 82 1.46 21.43 -13.74
N ARG A 83 0.18 21.05 -13.80
CA ARG A 83 -0.65 21.05 -12.59
C ARG A 83 -0.21 19.90 -11.70
N ALA A 84 0.14 20.22 -10.46
CA ALA A 84 0.51 19.24 -9.46
C ALA A 84 -0.14 19.55 -8.13
N VAL A 85 -0.39 18.51 -7.36
CA VAL A 85 -0.87 18.60 -5.99
C VAL A 85 0.13 17.95 -5.06
N SER A 86 0.41 18.56 -3.92
CA SER A 86 1.37 18.04 -2.94
C SER A 86 0.84 18.19 -1.53
N GLY A 87 1.28 17.30 -0.65
CA GLY A 87 1.01 17.40 0.77
C GLY A 87 1.44 16.18 1.57
N ARG A 88 1.22 16.24 2.87
CA ARG A 88 1.64 15.21 3.83
C ARG A 88 0.53 14.22 4.11
N PHE A 89 0.95 13.03 4.53
CA PHE A 89 0.06 12.10 5.20
C PHE A 89 -0.30 12.63 6.59
N LEU A 90 -1.53 12.36 7.03
CA LEU A 90 -2.08 12.80 8.31
C LEU A 90 -2.14 11.65 9.33
N GLY A 91 -2.06 10.41 8.86
CA GLY A 91 -2.18 9.21 9.69
C GLY A 91 -2.63 7.99 8.89
N GLY A 92 -2.57 6.82 9.53
CA GLY A 92 -2.97 5.55 8.92
C GLY A 92 -4.46 5.28 9.07
N ALA A 93 -5.09 4.73 8.03
CA ALA A 93 -6.46 4.23 8.09
C ALA A 93 -6.71 3.13 7.04
N GLY A 94 -7.57 2.18 7.38
CA GLY A 94 -8.05 1.15 6.45
C GLY A 94 -9.37 1.58 5.82
N PHE A 95 -9.42 1.59 4.49
CA PHE A 95 -10.64 1.85 3.73
C PHE A 95 -10.99 0.67 2.81
N MET A 96 -12.26 0.59 2.44
CA MET A 96 -12.71 -0.27 1.34
C MET A 96 -12.11 0.25 0.03
N PRO A 97 -11.55 -0.62 -0.83
CA PRO A 97 -10.93 -0.19 -2.07
C PRO A 97 -11.95 0.42 -3.03
N LEU A 98 -11.54 1.46 -3.76
CA LEU A 98 -12.28 2.00 -4.89
C LEU A 98 -12.43 0.91 -5.95
N ARG A 99 -13.65 0.76 -6.46
CA ARG A 99 -13.97 -0.18 -7.54
C ARG A 99 -13.96 0.60 -8.84
N SER A 100 -12.91 0.46 -9.60
CA SER A 100 -12.71 1.14 -10.88
C SER A 100 -11.80 0.26 -11.74
N ASP A 101 -12.00 0.29 -13.06
CA ASP A 101 -11.09 -0.37 -14.01
C ASP A 101 -9.75 0.38 -14.15
N SER A 102 -9.75 1.69 -13.85
CA SER A 102 -8.53 2.54 -13.87
C SER A 102 -7.75 2.47 -12.57
N GLN A 103 -8.41 2.07 -11.47
CA GLN A 103 -7.71 1.61 -10.28
C GLN A 103 -7.29 0.17 -10.50
N HIS A 104 -6.03 -0.12 -10.26
CA HIS A 104 -5.46 -1.44 -10.43
C HIS A 104 -5.86 -2.44 -9.34
N TYR A 105 -7.13 -2.43 -8.95
CA TYR A 105 -7.68 -3.31 -7.94
C TYR A 105 -7.49 -4.76 -8.34
N THR A 106 -6.64 -5.45 -7.61
CA THR A 106 -6.46 -6.89 -7.74
C THR A 106 -7.22 -7.56 -6.59
N PRO A 107 -8.21 -8.42 -6.88
CA PRO A 107 -8.89 -9.19 -5.85
C PRO A 107 -7.85 -9.88 -4.96
N ARG A 108 -8.02 -9.78 -3.64
CA ARG A 108 -7.07 -10.42 -2.71
C ARG A 108 -7.12 -11.92 -2.91
N SER A 109 -5.98 -12.53 -3.16
CA SER A 109 -5.83 -13.97 -3.13
C SER A 109 -6.15 -14.48 -1.71
N PRO A 110 -6.82 -15.64 -1.58
CA PRO A 110 -6.89 -16.37 -0.33
C PRO A 110 -5.52 -16.41 0.36
N VAL A 111 -5.50 -16.28 1.70
CA VAL A 111 -4.24 -16.32 2.46
C VAL A 111 -3.47 -17.61 2.17
N THR A 112 -4.18 -18.74 2.03
CA THR A 112 -3.62 -20.04 1.63
C THR A 112 -2.79 -19.95 0.36
N ASP A 113 -3.25 -19.23 -0.66
CA ASP A 113 -2.56 -19.15 -1.94
C ASP A 113 -1.26 -18.35 -1.82
N VAL A 114 -1.26 -17.29 -1.00
CA VAL A 114 -0.04 -16.54 -0.67
C VAL A 114 0.95 -17.43 0.08
N LEU A 115 0.47 -18.24 1.04
CA LEU A 115 1.32 -19.19 1.77
C LEU A 115 1.90 -20.25 0.84
N HIS A 116 1.09 -20.83 -0.04
CA HIS A 116 1.55 -21.81 -1.03
C HIS A 116 2.58 -21.22 -2.00
N ALA A 117 2.32 -20.04 -2.56
CA ALA A 117 3.23 -19.40 -3.50
C ALA A 117 4.57 -19.01 -2.87
N THR A 118 4.55 -18.55 -1.60
CA THR A 118 5.76 -18.12 -0.88
C THR A 118 6.48 -19.25 -0.14
N GLY A 119 5.86 -20.43 -0.02
CA GLY A 119 6.40 -21.63 0.63
C GLY A 119 6.85 -21.45 2.09
N GLY A 120 7.59 -22.41 2.63
CA GLY A 120 8.19 -22.33 3.98
C GLY A 120 7.20 -22.52 5.13
N PRO A 121 7.64 -22.36 6.39
CA PRO A 121 6.86 -22.76 7.56
C PRO A 121 5.51 -22.05 7.58
N GLY A 122 4.43 -22.84 7.58
CA GLY A 122 3.09 -22.33 7.81
C GLY A 122 2.94 -21.81 9.25
N PRO A 123 1.81 -21.16 9.57
CA PRO A 123 1.51 -20.71 10.93
C PRO A 123 1.42 -21.87 11.95
N ASN A 124 1.19 -23.11 11.49
CA ASN A 124 1.13 -24.31 12.32
C ASN A 124 2.34 -25.22 12.07
N ALA A 125 3.08 -25.55 13.13
CA ALA A 125 4.28 -26.40 13.08
C ALA A 125 4.03 -27.82 12.53
N THR A 126 2.76 -28.28 12.52
CA THR A 126 2.36 -29.59 11.99
C THR A 126 2.08 -29.61 10.49
N ASP A 127 2.15 -28.47 9.79
CA ASP A 127 2.13 -28.45 8.31
C ASP A 127 3.47 -28.93 7.76
N THR A 128 3.75 -30.22 7.94
CA THR A 128 4.95 -30.92 7.42
C THR A 128 4.96 -31.02 5.89
N ALA A 129 3.93 -30.49 5.22
CA ALA A 129 3.83 -30.46 3.75
C ALA A 129 4.49 -29.22 3.11
N ALA A 130 5.02 -28.27 3.87
CA ALA A 130 5.49 -26.97 3.35
C ALA A 130 7.03 -26.84 3.17
N ASP A 131 7.78 -27.94 3.30
CA ASP A 131 9.23 -27.97 3.02
C ASP A 131 9.56 -28.23 1.54
N ALA A 132 8.54 -28.29 0.68
CA ALA A 132 8.74 -28.07 -0.74
C ALA A 132 9.09 -26.59 -0.93
N THR A 133 10.38 -26.29 -0.82
CA THR A 133 10.96 -25.09 -1.43
C THR A 133 10.32 -24.92 -2.81
N VAL A 134 9.60 -23.83 -3.02
CA VAL A 134 9.31 -23.34 -4.38
C VAL A 134 10.64 -22.77 -4.91
N ALA A 135 11.66 -23.63 -4.98
CA ALA A 135 12.95 -23.36 -5.57
C ALA A 135 12.75 -23.41 -7.08
N GLY A 136 12.13 -22.37 -7.62
CA GLY A 136 12.20 -22.06 -9.03
C GLY A 136 13.65 -21.72 -9.39
N PRO A 137 14.06 -21.94 -10.66
CA PRO A 137 15.42 -21.63 -11.12
C PRO A 137 15.82 -20.15 -10.97
N ASP A 138 14.84 -19.27 -10.74
CA ASP A 138 15.00 -17.83 -10.58
C ASP A 138 14.92 -17.35 -9.11
N MET A 139 14.77 -18.26 -8.15
CA MET A 139 14.68 -17.91 -6.73
C MET A 139 16.04 -17.44 -6.19
N THR A 140 16.05 -16.30 -5.50
CA THR A 140 17.21 -15.84 -4.73
C THR A 140 16.99 -16.03 -3.24
N THR A 141 18.07 -16.25 -2.50
CA THR A 141 18.08 -16.26 -1.02
C THR A 141 19.18 -15.35 -0.54
N THR A 142 18.86 -14.44 0.36
CA THR A 142 19.81 -13.47 0.92
C THR A 142 19.59 -13.33 2.41
N VAL A 143 20.67 -13.34 3.19
CA VAL A 143 20.61 -13.03 4.62
C VAL A 143 20.89 -11.54 4.78
N ILE A 144 19.97 -10.83 5.44
CA ILE A 144 20.10 -9.41 5.74
C ILE A 144 20.30 -9.21 7.24
N THR A 145 21.06 -8.19 7.60
CA THR A 145 21.23 -7.73 8.97
C THR A 145 20.31 -6.53 9.18
N HIS A 146 19.66 -6.44 10.34
CA HIS A 146 18.67 -5.42 10.69
C HIS A 146 17.48 -5.37 9.71
N PRO A 147 16.61 -6.40 9.68
CA PRO A 147 15.34 -6.29 8.96
C PRO A 147 14.54 -5.14 9.59
N GLN A 148 14.37 -4.06 8.84
CA GLN A 148 13.72 -2.81 9.28
C GLN A 148 12.20 -2.96 9.41
N LEU A 149 11.72 -4.14 9.78
CA LEU A 149 10.31 -4.53 9.78
C LEU A 149 9.81 -5.01 11.14
N ASP A 150 10.67 -5.09 12.17
CA ASP A 150 10.26 -5.64 13.47
C ASP A 150 9.09 -4.83 14.08
N ARG A 151 7.90 -5.45 14.06
CA ARG A 151 6.58 -4.95 14.49
C ARG A 151 5.96 -3.81 13.67
N GLU A 152 6.49 -3.53 12.48
CA GLU A 152 6.09 -2.37 11.67
C GLU A 152 5.17 -2.75 10.52
N PHE A 153 4.20 -3.63 10.79
CA PHE A 153 3.28 -4.11 9.76
C PHE A 153 2.50 -2.98 9.07
N ALA A 154 2.12 -1.93 9.81
CA ALA A 154 1.37 -0.81 9.26
C ALA A 154 2.17 -0.06 8.18
N LEU A 155 3.45 0.23 8.45
CA LEU A 155 4.33 0.87 7.48
C LEU A 155 4.63 -0.08 6.31
N ALA A 156 4.91 -1.35 6.59
CA ALA A 156 5.15 -2.35 5.56
C ALA A 156 3.95 -2.45 4.60
N ALA A 157 2.73 -2.48 5.14
CA ALA A 157 1.50 -2.49 4.35
C ALA A 157 1.31 -1.18 3.55
N PHE A 158 1.61 -0.03 4.15
CA PHE A 158 1.58 1.27 3.48
C PHE A 158 2.53 1.31 2.27
N LEU A 159 3.81 0.98 2.47
CA LEU A 159 4.83 0.95 1.42
C LEU A 159 4.53 -0.11 0.36
N THR A 160 3.95 -1.26 0.75
CA THR A 160 3.54 -2.31 -0.18
C THR A 160 2.54 -1.78 -1.20
N GLY A 161 1.46 -1.13 -0.75
CA GLY A 161 0.43 -0.62 -1.67
C GLY A 161 0.94 0.48 -2.60
N LEU A 162 1.99 1.21 -2.22
CA LEU A 162 2.58 2.24 -3.06
C LEU A 162 3.64 1.68 -4.03
N LEU A 163 4.61 0.95 -3.51
CA LEU A 163 5.84 0.59 -4.23
C LEU A 163 5.74 -0.77 -4.91
N ALA A 164 5.23 -1.77 -4.19
CA ALA A 164 5.00 -3.11 -4.72
C ALA A 164 3.57 -3.17 -5.30
N ASP A 165 3.28 -2.30 -6.28
CA ASP A 165 1.94 -2.11 -6.84
C ASP A 165 1.24 -3.45 -7.11
N ARG A 166 -0.05 -3.55 -6.74
CA ARG A 166 -0.89 -4.76 -6.83
C ARG A 166 -0.42 -5.99 -6.05
N SER A 167 0.60 -5.85 -5.20
CA SER A 167 1.08 -6.96 -4.38
C SER A 167 0.31 -7.05 -3.06
N GLN A 168 0.01 -8.28 -2.66
CA GLN A 168 -0.63 -8.58 -1.39
C GLN A 168 0.43 -8.90 -0.34
N LEU A 169 0.37 -8.21 0.80
CA LEU A 169 1.14 -8.55 2.00
C LEU A 169 0.31 -9.42 2.95
N VAL A 170 0.91 -10.53 3.40
CA VAL A 170 0.45 -11.39 4.50
C VAL A 170 1.56 -11.45 5.54
N TYR A 171 1.20 -11.35 6.82
CA TYR A 171 2.12 -11.57 7.93
C TYR A 171 1.73 -12.85 8.66
N THR A 172 2.69 -13.75 8.86
CA THR A 172 2.52 -14.96 9.67
C THR A 172 3.30 -14.81 10.97
N HIS A 173 2.63 -15.05 12.10
CA HIS A 173 3.25 -15.01 13.42
C HIS A 173 3.60 -16.43 13.88
N ALA A 174 4.74 -16.57 14.54
CA ALA A 174 5.12 -17.79 15.22
C ALA A 174 4.30 -17.99 16.51
N GLY A 175 3.88 -19.23 16.79
CA GLY A 175 3.33 -19.57 18.10
C GLY A 175 4.36 -19.46 19.23
N ALA A 176 3.95 -19.69 20.48
CA ALA A 176 4.78 -19.54 21.69
C ALA A 176 5.96 -20.53 21.83
N ASP A 177 6.18 -21.40 20.85
CA ASP A 177 7.25 -22.39 20.85
C ASP A 177 8.59 -21.75 20.43
N PRO A 178 9.63 -21.73 21.30
CA PRO A 178 10.94 -21.14 21.01
C PRO A 178 11.75 -21.92 19.96
N THR A 179 11.38 -23.17 19.68
CA THR A 179 11.95 -24.00 18.60
C THR A 179 11.08 -24.00 17.33
N GLY A 180 9.91 -23.34 17.41
CA GLY A 180 8.87 -23.32 16.40
C GLY A 180 9.02 -22.21 15.35
N PRO A 181 7.95 -21.94 14.56
CA PRO A 181 8.00 -21.19 13.30
C PRO A 181 8.64 -19.81 13.40
N VAL A 182 9.05 -19.25 12.26
CA VAL A 182 9.58 -17.89 12.12
C VAL A 182 8.46 -16.91 11.84
N ASN A 183 8.58 -15.67 12.34
CA ASN A 183 7.68 -14.59 11.90
C ASN A 183 8.01 -14.27 10.45
N SER A 184 7.03 -14.22 9.56
CA SER A 184 7.32 -13.96 8.14
C SER A 184 6.43 -12.89 7.53
N TYR A 185 7.05 -11.97 6.78
CA TYR A 185 6.35 -11.09 5.85
C TYR A 185 6.35 -11.74 4.47
N ARG A 186 5.19 -11.81 3.83
CA ARG A 186 4.96 -12.58 2.61
C ARG A 186 4.23 -11.72 1.58
N TRP A 187 4.86 -11.50 0.44
CA TRP A 187 4.32 -10.76 -0.70
C TRP A 187 4.01 -11.68 -1.85
N LEU A 188 2.86 -11.46 -2.50
CA LEU A 188 2.49 -12.10 -3.75
C LEU A 188 1.94 -11.03 -4.70
N HIS A 189 2.43 -11.00 -5.93
CA HIS A 189 1.86 -10.24 -7.03
C HIS A 189 1.00 -11.16 -7.91
N PRO A 190 -0.33 -11.14 -7.80
CA PRO A 190 -1.19 -12.19 -8.38
C PRO A 190 -1.10 -12.28 -9.91
N ALA A 191 -0.89 -11.16 -10.60
CA ALA A 191 -0.88 -11.13 -12.06
C ALA A 191 0.39 -11.73 -12.69
N THR A 192 1.53 -11.69 -11.99
CA THR A 192 2.80 -12.25 -12.51
C THR A 192 3.25 -13.50 -11.77
N GLY A 193 2.66 -13.80 -10.61
CA GLY A 193 3.14 -14.84 -9.70
C GLY A 193 4.45 -14.47 -8.99
N SER A 194 4.95 -13.24 -9.14
CA SER A 194 6.15 -12.80 -8.44
C SER A 194 5.90 -12.76 -6.94
N TRP A 195 6.88 -13.14 -6.14
CA TRP A 195 6.71 -13.24 -4.69
C TRP A 195 7.99 -12.92 -3.92
N ALA A 196 7.82 -12.51 -2.67
CA ALA A 196 8.91 -12.33 -1.72
C ALA A 196 8.49 -12.83 -0.33
N ARG A 197 9.45 -13.34 0.45
CA ARG A 197 9.28 -13.77 1.82
C ARG A 197 10.46 -13.30 2.65
N VAL A 198 10.19 -12.66 3.77
CA VAL A 198 11.19 -12.25 4.75
C VAL A 198 10.91 -13.00 6.04
N ASP A 199 11.78 -13.95 6.36
CA ASP A 199 11.72 -14.75 7.58
C ASP A 199 12.55 -14.07 8.68
N LEU A 200 11.85 -13.62 9.72
CA LEU A 200 12.40 -13.07 10.95
C LEU A 200 12.54 -14.21 11.98
N PRO A 201 13.77 -14.51 12.44
CA PRO A 201 14.01 -15.52 13.47
C PRO A 201 13.29 -15.16 14.78
N ASN A 202 13.05 -16.18 15.62
CA ASN A 202 12.52 -15.93 16.94
C ASN A 202 13.48 -15.04 17.74
N PRO A 203 13.04 -13.89 18.29
CA PRO A 203 13.91 -13.00 19.06
C PRO A 203 14.55 -13.67 20.28
N THR A 204 13.97 -14.75 20.83
CA THR A 204 14.61 -15.51 21.93
C THR A 204 15.89 -16.22 21.50
N ASN A 205 16.07 -16.47 20.21
CA ASN A 205 17.20 -17.20 19.64
C ASN A 205 18.26 -16.27 19.03
N GLN A 206 18.13 -14.96 19.23
CA GLN A 206 19.06 -13.98 18.67
C GLN A 206 19.88 -13.26 19.73
N GLN A 207 21.15 -13.00 19.40
CA GLN A 207 22.01 -12.18 20.23
C GLN A 207 21.48 -10.74 20.28
N PRO A 208 21.47 -10.09 21.47
CA PRO A 208 21.09 -8.68 21.58
C PRO A 208 21.87 -7.82 20.59
N GLY A 209 21.16 -7.08 19.73
CA GLY A 209 21.77 -6.15 18.76
C GLY A 209 22.10 -6.73 17.38
N GLN A 210 21.87 -8.03 17.12
CA GLN A 210 22.15 -8.65 15.81
C GLN A 210 20.93 -9.38 15.26
N LEU A 211 19.87 -8.62 14.97
CA LEU A 211 18.67 -9.15 14.35
C LEU A 211 18.97 -9.45 12.86
N THR A 212 19.11 -10.72 12.48
CA THR A 212 19.23 -11.13 11.07
C THR A 212 17.89 -11.62 10.52
N ALA A 213 17.67 -11.54 9.21
CA ALA A 213 16.53 -12.13 8.53
C ALA A 213 16.95 -12.83 7.25
N THR A 214 16.16 -13.82 6.83
CA THR A 214 16.35 -14.48 5.53
C THR A 214 15.30 -13.99 4.55
N VAL A 215 15.73 -13.36 3.48
CA VAL A 215 14.90 -12.93 2.35
C VAL A 215 14.95 -13.99 1.26
N ARG A 216 13.80 -14.38 0.74
CA ARG A 216 13.63 -15.20 -0.46
C ARG A 216 12.68 -14.53 -1.42
N GLN A 217 12.96 -14.55 -2.72
CA GLN A 217 12.06 -13.98 -3.72
C GLN A 217 12.26 -14.64 -5.09
N ALA A 218 11.21 -14.67 -5.90
CA ALA A 218 11.24 -15.20 -7.27
C ALA A 218 10.20 -14.49 -8.14
N GLY A 219 10.29 -14.70 -9.46
CA GLY A 219 9.45 -14.10 -10.48
C GLY A 219 10.06 -12.90 -11.18
N SER A 220 9.33 -12.37 -12.16
CA SER A 220 9.74 -11.24 -13.01
C SER A 220 9.87 -9.91 -12.26
N ARG A 221 9.31 -9.83 -11.05
CA ARG A 221 9.43 -8.68 -10.15
C ARG A 221 10.13 -9.12 -8.88
N ARG A 222 11.12 -8.34 -8.45
CA ARG A 222 11.83 -8.56 -7.19
C ARG A 222 11.19 -7.68 -6.11
N LEU A 223 10.05 -8.14 -5.57
CA LEU A 223 9.19 -7.32 -4.71
C LEU A 223 9.92 -6.81 -3.45
N TRP A 224 10.85 -7.58 -2.90
CA TRP A 224 11.67 -7.11 -1.78
C TRP A 224 12.60 -5.98 -2.21
N ASP A 225 13.24 -6.12 -3.37
CA ASP A 225 14.18 -5.12 -3.90
C ASP A 225 13.48 -3.81 -4.26
N GLU A 226 12.19 -3.86 -4.61
CA GLU A 226 11.36 -2.66 -4.80
C GLU A 226 11.06 -1.93 -3.48
N LEU A 227 10.90 -2.65 -2.37
CA LEU A 227 10.58 -2.09 -1.05
C LEU A 227 11.83 -1.64 -0.28
N GLN A 228 12.94 -2.34 -0.45
CA GLN A 228 14.16 -2.17 0.34
C GLN A 228 14.70 -0.72 0.34
N PRO A 229 14.75 0.02 -0.79
CA PRO A 229 15.23 1.41 -0.79
C PRO A 229 14.41 2.33 0.11
N ALA A 230 13.08 2.16 0.15
CA ALA A 230 12.20 2.97 0.99
C ALA A 230 12.33 2.62 2.48
N LEU A 231 12.46 1.32 2.80
CA LEU A 231 12.76 0.87 4.16
C LEU A 231 14.11 1.43 4.65
N HIS A 232 15.13 1.44 3.78
CA HIS A 232 16.44 2.02 4.08
C HIS A 232 16.37 3.53 4.30
N ALA A 233 15.59 4.26 3.49
CA ALA A 233 15.38 5.70 3.67
C ALA A 233 14.69 6.00 5.01
N TRP A 234 13.63 5.26 5.32
CA TRP A 234 12.89 5.37 6.59
C TRP A 234 13.78 5.11 7.81
N HIS A 235 14.57 4.04 7.78
CA HIS A 235 15.47 3.72 8.88
C HIS A 235 16.57 4.76 9.05
N ARG A 236 17.16 5.28 7.96
CA ARG A 236 18.16 6.37 8.02
C ARG A 236 17.58 7.65 8.61
N ALA A 237 16.29 7.91 8.40
CA ALA A 237 15.58 9.04 8.99
C ALA A 237 15.15 8.80 10.46
N SER A 238 15.67 7.76 11.12
CA SER A 238 15.31 7.39 12.50
C SER A 238 13.87 6.95 12.68
N ARG A 239 13.31 6.25 11.68
CA ARG A 239 12.00 5.59 11.74
C ARG A 239 10.85 6.56 12.05
N PRO A 240 10.70 7.66 11.29
CA PRO A 240 9.65 8.64 11.56
C PRO A 240 8.26 8.04 11.35
N ASP A 241 7.25 8.63 12.00
CA ASP A 241 5.87 8.23 11.81
C ASP A 241 5.35 8.60 10.40
N LEU A 242 4.13 8.18 10.08
CA LEU A 242 3.56 8.38 8.74
C LEU A 242 3.43 9.87 8.36
N THR A 243 3.33 10.79 9.32
CA THR A 243 3.12 12.23 9.05
C THR A 243 4.35 12.93 8.48
N HIS A 244 5.52 12.32 8.61
CA HIS A 244 6.74 12.79 7.95
C HIS A 244 6.74 12.49 6.45
N TRP A 245 5.97 11.51 6.00
CA TRP A 245 5.84 11.19 4.59
C TRP A 245 4.93 12.18 3.89
N GLY A 246 5.19 12.37 2.60
CA GLY A 246 4.28 13.09 1.74
C GLY A 246 4.33 12.62 0.31
N LEU A 247 3.40 13.15 -0.46
CA LEU A 247 3.14 12.73 -1.82
C LEU A 247 2.96 13.97 -2.68
N THR A 248 3.65 14.02 -3.80
CA THR A 248 3.38 14.97 -4.89
C THR A 248 2.83 14.18 -6.08
N VAL A 249 1.75 14.65 -6.68
CA VAL A 249 1.10 14.01 -7.83
C VAL A 249 0.91 15.03 -8.94
N THR A 250 1.30 14.68 -10.15
CA THR A 250 1.07 15.49 -11.34
C THR A 250 -0.22 15.09 -12.05
N ASP A 251 -0.79 16.02 -12.81
CA ASP A 251 -1.92 15.77 -13.74
C ASP A 251 -1.61 14.74 -14.84
N THR A 252 -0.34 14.42 -15.07
CA THR A 252 0.14 13.34 -15.95
C THR A 252 0.20 11.96 -15.28
N GLY A 253 -0.10 11.87 -13.99
CA GLY A 253 -0.15 10.60 -13.24
C GLY A 253 1.17 10.22 -12.56
N HIS A 254 2.19 11.08 -12.59
CA HIS A 254 3.43 10.83 -11.85
C HIS A 254 3.21 11.09 -10.36
N HIS A 255 3.59 10.12 -9.54
CA HIS A 255 3.51 10.18 -8.09
C HIS A 255 4.92 10.16 -7.53
N GLN A 256 5.25 11.11 -6.68
CA GLN A 256 6.54 11.23 -6.01
C GLN A 256 6.30 11.07 -4.50
N LEU A 257 6.74 9.94 -3.95
CA LEU A 257 6.75 9.70 -2.51
C LEU A 257 8.04 10.29 -1.93
N TRP A 258 7.91 11.14 -0.92
CA TRP A 258 9.02 11.83 -0.28
C TRP A 258 8.91 11.78 1.23
N LEU A 259 10.04 12.05 1.90
CA LEU A 259 10.16 12.03 3.36
C LEU A 259 10.65 13.38 3.85
N ASP A 260 9.99 13.94 4.85
CA ASP A 260 10.19 15.28 5.41
C ASP A 260 9.97 16.44 4.45
N GLU A 261 10.42 16.41 3.20
CA GLU A 261 10.24 17.50 2.23
C GLU A 261 10.15 16.99 0.78
N PRO A 262 9.45 17.68 -0.14
CA PRO A 262 9.28 17.25 -1.53
C PRO A 262 10.58 17.00 -2.31
N THR A 263 11.68 17.63 -1.91
CA THR A 263 13.03 17.45 -2.48
C THR A 263 13.66 16.11 -2.08
N ALA A 264 13.33 15.59 -0.90
CA ALA A 264 13.83 14.32 -0.38
C ALA A 264 13.01 13.13 -0.90
N THR A 265 13.12 12.90 -2.21
CA THR A 265 12.41 11.82 -2.91
C THR A 265 12.85 10.45 -2.45
N VAL A 266 11.88 9.61 -2.06
CA VAL A 266 12.10 8.20 -1.72
C VAL A 266 11.77 7.29 -2.90
N ALA A 267 10.68 7.56 -3.62
CA ALA A 267 10.26 6.78 -4.78
C ALA A 267 9.47 7.60 -5.79
N ASN A 268 9.56 7.21 -7.06
CA ASN A 268 8.72 7.72 -8.14
C ASN A 268 7.86 6.58 -8.68
N LEU A 269 6.55 6.82 -8.78
CA LEU A 269 5.55 5.86 -9.19
C LEU A 269 4.79 6.40 -10.41
N ARG A 270 4.30 5.48 -11.22
CA ARG A 270 3.33 5.72 -12.28
C ARG A 270 2.06 4.95 -11.98
#